data_AF-A0A351SES8-F1
#
_entry.id   AF-A0A351SES8-F1
#
_cell.length_a   1.000
_cell.length_b   1.000
_cell.length_c   1.000
_cell.angle_alpha   90.00
_cell.angle_beta   90.00
_cell.angle_gamma   90.00
#
_symmetry.space_group_name_H-M   'P 1'
#
loop_
_entity.id
_entity.type
_entity.pdbx_description
1 polymer ?
#
loop_
_entity_poly.entity_id
_entity_poly.type
_entity_poly.pdbx_seq_one_letter_code
_entity_poly.pdbx_strand_id
1 'polypeptide(L)'
;MLKQTKKATVISATLLTLGISQAAFAVDEYNTATGLTAAGAPLAFHGVDPVAFVDIENRITGTAKYTAVHDGVAYYFSSQENADKFEKNPIRYQPQNGGFCTFGVSVGKKFDGNP
;
A
#
# COMPACT_ATOMS: atom_id res chain seq x y z
N MET A 1 43.75 -55.90 -2.00
CA MET A 1 42.48 -55.53 -2.68
C MET A 1 41.52 -54.97 -1.65
N LEU A 2 41.45 -53.65 -1.45
CA LEU A 2 40.40 -52.99 -0.67
C LEU A 2 39.60 -52.10 -1.62
N LYS A 3 38.32 -52.43 -1.86
CA LYS A 3 37.43 -51.65 -2.72
C LYS A 3 36.76 -50.54 -1.89
N GLN A 4 37.15 -49.31 -2.19
CA GLN A 4 36.63 -48.05 -1.68
C GLN A 4 35.14 -47.83 -2.03
N THR A 5 34.37 -47.51 -0.98
CA THR A 5 33.35 -46.45 -0.86
C THR A 5 32.59 -45.97 -2.11
N LYS A 6 31.27 -46.19 -2.11
CA LYS A 6 30.29 -45.45 -2.95
C LYS A 6 29.02 -45.12 -2.15
N LYS A 7 29.10 -44.19 -1.19
CA LYS A 7 27.93 -43.60 -0.50
C LYS A 7 28.21 -42.15 -0.13
N ALA A 8 28.46 -41.26 -1.10
CA ALA A 8 28.76 -39.87 -0.76
C ALA A 8 28.47 -38.82 -1.87
N THR A 9 27.49 -39.04 -2.76
CA THR A 9 27.34 -38.11 -3.91
C THR A 9 25.94 -37.57 -4.15
N VAL A 10 24.91 -37.92 -3.36
CA VAL A 10 23.53 -37.46 -3.65
C VAL A 10 23.06 -36.28 -2.78
N ILE A 11 23.86 -35.79 -1.81
CA ILE A 11 23.38 -34.77 -0.86
C ILE A 11 23.72 -33.32 -1.26
N SER A 12 24.66 -33.08 -2.19
CA SER A 12 25.15 -31.71 -2.48
C SER A 12 24.32 -30.89 -3.47
N ALA A 13 23.35 -31.46 -4.19
CA ALA A 13 22.65 -30.73 -5.26
C ALA A 13 21.43 -29.92 -4.78
N THR A 14 20.90 -30.16 -3.59
CA THR A 14 19.64 -29.53 -3.12
C THR A 14 19.85 -28.26 -2.27
N LEU A 15 21.06 -27.97 -1.81
CA LEU A 15 21.34 -26.82 -0.93
C LEU A 15 21.69 -25.51 -1.65
N LEU A 16 21.86 -25.50 -2.98
CA LEU A 16 22.36 -24.31 -3.69
C LEU A 16 21.25 -23.36 -4.20
N THR A 17 19.96 -23.70 -4.05
CA THR A 17 18.83 -22.89 -4.56
C THR A 17 18.23 -21.90 -3.54
N LEU A 18 18.74 -21.85 -2.30
CA LEU A 18 18.20 -20.98 -1.23
C LEU A 18 18.79 -19.55 -1.21
N GLY A 19 19.68 -19.20 -2.15
CA GLY A 19 20.65 -18.13 -1.95
C GLY A 19 20.39 -16.76 -2.59
N ILE A 20 19.29 -16.52 -3.32
CA ILE A 20 19.08 -15.22 -3.97
C ILE A 20 17.65 -14.72 -3.76
N SER A 21 17.36 -14.25 -2.55
CA SER A 21 16.23 -13.35 -2.31
C SER A 21 16.54 -12.03 -3.00
N GLN A 22 16.17 -11.90 -4.28
CA GLN A 22 16.26 -10.62 -4.98
C GLN A 22 15.32 -9.63 -4.28
N ALA A 23 15.77 -8.39 -4.11
CA ALA A 23 14.91 -7.32 -3.65
C ALA A 23 13.74 -7.18 -4.64
N ALA A 24 12.51 -7.35 -4.16
CA ALA A 24 11.33 -7.03 -4.93
C ALA A 24 11.16 -5.49 -4.91
N PHE A 25 11.41 -4.84 -6.04
CA PHE A 25 11.01 -3.45 -6.21
C PHE A 25 9.49 -3.42 -6.43
N ALA A 26 8.73 -3.24 -5.35
CA ALA A 26 7.31 -2.99 -5.45
C ALA A 26 7.09 -1.60 -6.07
N VAL A 27 6.14 -1.50 -6.99
CA VAL A 27 5.69 -0.22 -7.55
C VAL A 27 4.66 0.37 -6.60
N ASP A 28 4.73 1.67 -6.31
CA ASP A 28 3.81 2.37 -5.38
C ASP A 28 2.35 1.97 -5.60
N GLU A 29 1.75 1.32 -4.60
CA GLU A 29 0.37 0.84 -4.69
C GLU A 29 -0.65 1.97 -4.51
N TYR A 30 -0.23 3.05 -3.84
CA TYR A 30 -1.04 4.22 -3.55
C TYR A 30 -0.47 5.48 -4.18
N ASN A 31 -1.38 6.36 -4.60
CA ASN A 31 -1.07 7.71 -4.97
C ASN A 31 -0.98 8.58 -3.71
N THR A 32 0.22 9.03 -3.37
CA THR A 32 0.49 9.79 -2.17
C THR A 32 1.32 11.03 -2.44
N ALA A 33 1.15 12.05 -1.59
CA ALA A 33 2.03 13.20 -1.57
C ALA A 33 3.46 12.83 -1.16
N THR A 34 4.44 13.58 -1.66
CA THR A 34 5.85 13.42 -1.27
C THR A 34 6.06 13.79 0.20
N GLY A 35 6.80 12.96 0.93
CA GLY A 35 7.13 13.19 2.33
C GLY A 35 6.23 12.42 3.30
N LEU A 36 6.34 12.73 4.58
CA LEU A 36 5.60 12.04 5.65
C LEU A 36 4.70 13.02 6.40
N THR A 37 3.52 12.55 6.76
CA THR A 37 2.64 13.22 7.72
C THR A 37 3.20 13.12 9.14
N ALA A 38 2.56 13.81 10.09
CA ALA A 38 2.86 13.64 11.52
C ALA A 38 2.64 12.20 12.03
N ALA A 39 1.85 11.40 11.31
CA ALA A 39 1.66 9.98 11.60
C ALA A 39 2.78 9.06 11.06
N GLY A 40 3.81 9.63 10.41
CA GLY A 40 4.95 8.87 9.90
C GLY A 40 4.69 8.12 8.59
N ALA A 41 3.56 8.38 7.92
CA ALA A 41 3.17 7.79 6.64
C ALA A 41 2.88 8.89 5.59
N PRO A 42 3.11 8.63 4.30
CA PRO A 42 2.79 9.58 3.23
C PRO A 42 1.28 9.80 3.10
N LEU A 43 0.88 11.02 2.73
CA LEU A 43 -0.53 11.42 2.68
C LEU A 43 -1.20 10.92 1.40
N ALA A 44 -2.24 10.09 1.54
CA ALA A 44 -3.05 9.61 0.43
C ALA A 44 -4.22 10.56 0.10
N PHE A 45 -4.80 10.34 -1.08
CA PHE A 45 -6.08 10.94 -1.51
C PHE A 45 -6.12 12.47 -1.42
N HIS A 46 -4.96 13.12 -1.57
CA HIS A 46 -4.81 14.58 -1.48
C HIS A 46 -5.35 15.19 -0.17
N GLY A 47 -5.44 14.39 0.91
CA GLY A 47 -6.01 14.82 2.18
C GLY A 47 -7.51 15.06 2.18
N VAL A 48 -8.23 14.61 1.14
CA VAL A 48 -9.70 14.56 1.14
C VAL A 48 -10.16 13.47 2.10
N ASP A 49 -11.24 13.73 2.83
CA ASP A 49 -11.89 12.77 3.71
C ASP A 49 -12.59 11.67 2.89
N PRO A 50 -12.09 10.42 2.91
CA PRO A 50 -12.66 9.33 2.11
C PRO A 50 -14.07 8.93 2.55
N VAL A 51 -14.40 9.10 3.84
CA VAL A 51 -15.74 8.78 4.36
C VAL A 51 -16.73 9.83 3.92
N ALA A 52 -16.38 11.11 4.01
CA ALA A 52 -17.22 12.18 3.47
C ALA A 52 -17.42 12.03 1.95
N PHE A 53 -16.36 11.64 1.24
CA PHE A 53 -16.42 11.43 -0.20
C PHE A 53 -17.41 10.33 -0.59
N VAL A 54 -17.43 9.21 0.15
CA VAL A 54 -18.31 8.07 -0.15
C VAL A 54 -19.72 8.22 0.42
N ASP A 55 -19.87 8.58 1.69
CA ASP A 55 -21.17 8.50 2.37
C ASP A 55 -22.06 9.73 2.12
N ILE A 56 -21.47 10.90 1.82
CA ILE A 56 -22.23 12.13 1.54
C ILE A 56 -21.90 12.75 0.17
N GLU A 57 -21.14 12.04 -0.67
CA GLU A 57 -20.83 12.43 -2.05
C GLU A 57 -20.23 13.84 -2.16
N ASN A 58 -19.42 14.24 -1.18
CA ASN A 58 -18.83 15.57 -1.12
C ASN A 58 -17.33 15.53 -0.83
N ARG A 59 -16.58 16.38 -1.55
CA ARG A 59 -15.14 16.53 -1.40
C ARG A 59 -14.83 17.47 -0.24
N ILE A 60 -14.71 16.91 0.95
CA ILE A 60 -14.36 17.65 2.16
C ILE A 60 -12.88 17.41 2.48
N THR A 61 -12.11 18.49 2.64
CA THR A 61 -10.72 18.40 3.09
C THR A 61 -10.65 17.97 4.55
N GLY A 62 -9.90 16.92 4.82
CA GLY A 62 -9.58 16.47 6.17
C GLY A 62 -8.47 17.30 6.81
N THR A 63 -8.16 17.01 8.07
CA THR A 63 -7.09 17.68 8.80
C THR A 63 -6.15 16.68 9.45
N ALA A 64 -4.88 17.05 9.64
CA ALA A 64 -3.90 16.22 10.33
C ALA A 64 -4.31 15.85 11.78
N LYS A 65 -5.25 16.60 12.37
CA LYS A 65 -5.82 16.30 13.69
C LYS A 65 -6.57 14.97 13.72
N TYR A 66 -7.27 14.64 12.63
CA TYR A 66 -8.01 13.39 12.50
C TYR A 66 -7.34 12.58 11.40
N THR A 67 -6.46 11.66 11.79
CA THR A 67 -5.65 10.87 10.87
C THR A 67 -5.80 9.39 11.22
N ALA A 68 -5.95 8.56 10.20
CA ALA A 68 -5.82 7.10 10.31
C ALA A 68 -4.76 6.62 9.31
N VAL A 69 -3.97 5.63 9.69
CA VAL A 69 -3.00 4.99 8.80
C VAL A 69 -3.51 3.61 8.42
N HIS A 70 -3.61 3.35 7.12
CA HIS A 70 -4.01 2.06 6.58
C HIS A 70 -3.12 1.73 5.39
N ASP A 71 -2.64 0.48 5.34
CA ASP A 71 -1.75 -0.03 4.30
C ASP A 71 -0.52 0.86 4.04
N GLY A 72 0.08 1.37 5.12
CA GLY A 72 1.28 2.21 5.05
C GLY A 72 1.07 3.64 4.59
N VAL A 73 -0.17 4.08 4.32
CA VAL A 73 -0.49 5.46 3.93
C VAL A 73 -1.43 6.14 4.94
N ALA A 74 -1.30 7.45 5.07
CA ALA A 74 -2.13 8.26 5.95
C ALA A 74 -3.33 8.84 5.22
N TYR A 75 -4.50 8.80 5.87
CA TYR A 75 -5.73 9.47 5.45
C TYR A 75 -6.11 10.55 6.44
N TYR A 76 -6.57 11.70 5.94
CA TYR A 76 -7.09 12.78 6.77
C TYR A 76 -8.61 12.78 6.75
N PHE A 77 -9.21 13.18 7.87
CA PHE A 77 -10.65 13.23 8.04
C PHE A 77 -11.10 14.61 8.51
N SER A 78 -12.33 14.95 8.18
CA SER A 78 -12.98 16.20 8.61
C SER A 78 -13.48 16.11 10.05
N SER A 79 -13.67 14.90 10.58
CA SER A 79 -14.11 14.64 11.94
C SER A 79 -13.49 13.34 12.50
N GLN A 80 -13.46 13.22 13.83
CA GLN A 80 -13.07 11.98 14.50
C GLN A 80 -14.01 10.82 14.14
N GLU A 81 -15.31 11.10 14.02
CA GLU A 81 -16.32 10.09 13.65
C GLU A 81 -16.02 9.46 12.28
N ASN A 82 -15.55 10.26 11.31
CA ASN A 82 -15.18 9.77 10.00
C ASN A 82 -13.89 8.93 10.06
N ALA A 83 -12.90 9.32 10.85
CA ALA A 83 -11.71 8.50 11.09
C ALA A 83 -12.11 7.12 11.67
N ASP A 84 -12.98 7.11 12.70
CA ASP A 84 -13.45 5.88 13.33
C ASP A 84 -14.25 4.98 12.36
N LYS A 85 -15.05 5.59 11.45
CA LYS A 85 -15.77 4.85 10.39
C LYS A 85 -14.80 4.21 9.41
N PHE A 86 -13.78 4.95 8.99
CA PHE A 86 -12.74 4.43 8.11
C PHE A 86 -11.99 3.26 8.74
N GLU A 87 -11.53 3.39 9.98
CA GLU A 87 -10.79 2.33 10.68
C GLU A 87 -11.62 1.04 10.85
N LYS A 88 -12.94 1.15 11.00
CA LYS A 88 -13.84 0.00 11.07
C LYS A 88 -13.99 -0.74 9.74
N ASN A 89 -13.88 -0.06 8.61
CA ASN A 89 -14.04 -0.67 7.30
C ASN A 89 -13.25 0.09 6.20
N PRO A 90 -11.91 0.00 6.20
CA PRO A 90 -11.08 0.78 5.29
C PRO A 90 -11.32 0.39 3.83
N ILE A 91 -11.61 -0.89 3.55
CA ILE A 91 -11.88 -1.41 2.21
C ILE A 91 -13.08 -0.71 1.55
N ARG A 92 -14.10 -0.31 2.34
CA ARG A 92 -15.26 0.43 1.82
C ARG A 92 -14.90 1.83 1.34
N TYR A 93 -13.96 2.48 2.03
CA TYR A 93 -13.72 3.91 1.90
C TYR A 93 -12.42 4.25 1.19
N GLN A 94 -11.46 3.33 1.15
CA GLN A 94 -10.18 3.57 0.50
C GLN A 94 -10.38 3.85 -1.00
N PRO A 95 -9.57 4.75 -1.59
CA PRO A 95 -9.67 5.06 -3.00
C PRO A 95 -9.41 3.82 -3.86
N GLN A 96 -10.25 3.63 -4.87
CA GLN A 96 -10.01 2.60 -5.88
C GLN A 96 -8.73 2.92 -6.66
N ASN A 97 -8.10 1.88 -7.22
CA ASN A 97 -6.83 2.01 -7.96
C ASN A 97 -5.74 2.74 -7.15
N GLY A 98 -5.74 2.62 -5.81
CA GLY A 98 -4.80 3.31 -4.94
C GLY A 98 -4.92 4.84 -4.94
N GLY A 99 -5.96 5.42 -5.55
CA GLY A 99 -6.10 6.86 -5.74
C GLY A 99 -5.38 7.39 -6.98
N PHE A 100 -4.88 6.53 -7.87
CA PHE A 100 -4.41 6.93 -9.19
C PHE A 100 -5.56 7.21 -10.16
N CYS A 101 -5.28 7.97 -11.22
CA CYS A 101 -6.24 8.19 -12.31
C CYS A 101 -6.70 6.86 -12.93
N THR A 102 -7.99 6.55 -12.83
CA THR A 102 -8.58 5.31 -13.38
C THR A 102 -8.33 5.14 -14.88
N PHE A 103 -8.41 6.21 -15.66
CA PHE A 103 -8.04 6.14 -17.09
C PHE A 103 -6.57 5.80 -17.27
N GLY A 104 -5.67 6.42 -16.49
CA GLY A 104 -4.26 6.08 -16.48
C GLY A 104 -4.04 4.59 -16.21
N VAL A 105 -4.68 4.06 -15.17
CA VAL A 105 -4.58 2.64 -14.82
C VAL A 105 -5.07 1.74 -15.96
N SER A 106 -6.15 2.11 -16.65
CA SER A 106 -6.68 1.37 -17.81
C SER A 106 -5.68 1.24 -18.97
N VAL A 107 -4.72 2.17 -19.09
CA VAL A 107 -3.66 2.16 -20.10
C VAL A 107 -2.29 1.81 -19.53
N GLY A 108 -2.25 1.21 -18.33
CA GLY A 108 -1.03 0.75 -17.68
C GLY A 108 -0.13 1.88 -17.17
N LYS A 109 -0.71 3.03 -16.82
CA LYS A 109 -0.02 4.20 -16.27
C LYS A 109 -0.53 4.55 -14.87
N LYS A 110 0.35 5.10 -14.03
CA LYS A 110 0.01 5.62 -12.70
C LYS A 110 0.16 7.13 -12.72
N PHE A 111 -0.90 7.81 -13.18
CA PHE A 111 -0.98 9.27 -13.12
C PHE A 111 -1.68 9.70 -11.85
N ASP A 112 -1.35 10.91 -11.39
CA ASP A 112 -2.02 11.52 -10.26
C ASP A 112 -3.54 11.51 -10.47
N GLY A 113 -4.26 10.97 -9.49
CA GLY A 113 -5.71 11.00 -9.41
C GLY A 113 -6.17 12.24 -8.65
N ASN A 114 -7.20 12.90 -9.18
CA ASN A 114 -7.86 14.00 -8.50
C ASN A 114 -9.24 13.52 -8.03
N PRO A 115 -9.42 13.27 -6.72
CA PRO A 115 -10.71 12.89 -6.16
C PRO A 115 -11.73 14.02 -6.21
#